data_AF-A0AAW1M9D9-F1
#
_entry.id   AF-A0AAW1M9D9-F1
#
_cell.length_a   1.000
_cell.length_b   1.000
_cell.length_c   1.000
_cell.angle_alpha   90.00
_cell.angle_beta   90.00
_cell.angle_gamma   90.00
#
_symmetry.space_group_name_H-M   'P 1'
#
loop_
_entity.id
_entity.type
_entity.pdbx_description
1 polymer ?
#
loop_
_entity_poly.entity_id
_entity_poly.type
_entity_poly.pdbx_seq_one_letter_code
_entity_poly.pdbx_strand_id
1 'polypeptide(L)'
;MKRIATKGIHYLHKLNAAHVPADLLQIGQERVIEASLTLIRERAKLKGELVRAIGGAKASTALLGVPLGHNSSFLQGPAFAPPLIREAIWCGSTNSTTEEGKELKDPRVLTDVGDLPVQEIRDCGVDDERLMNIVSESVKLVMAEEPLRPLVLGGDHSISYPVVRAVSEKLGGPVDVLHLDAHPDIYDAFEGNKFSHASSFARIMEGGYARRLLQHLHTVFLILSPEVCHFGML
;
A
#
# COMPACT_ATOMS: atom_id res chain seq x y z
N MET A 1 -6.23 -36.41 20.87
CA MET A 1 -5.83 -36.16 19.47
C MET A 1 -5.25 -34.75 19.36
N LYS A 2 -4.12 -34.63 18.64
CA LYS A 2 -3.20 -33.49 18.63
C LYS A 2 -3.84 -32.17 18.17
N ARG A 3 -3.49 -31.08 18.88
CA ARG A 3 -3.66 -29.69 18.43
C ARG A 3 -2.90 -29.50 17.11
N ILE A 4 -3.60 -29.11 16.05
CA ILE A 4 -3.01 -28.75 14.76
C ILE A 4 -2.84 -27.23 14.72
N ALA A 5 -1.60 -26.83 15.02
CA ALA A 5 -0.83 -25.79 14.36
C ALA A 5 -1.40 -24.35 14.28
N THR A 6 -1.10 -23.58 15.33
CA THR A 6 -0.61 -22.20 15.25
C THR A 6 0.63 -22.13 14.34
N LYS A 7 0.45 -22.10 13.02
CA LYS A 7 1.53 -21.85 12.05
C LYS A 7 1.41 -20.42 11.52
N GLY A 8 2.43 -19.62 11.79
CA GLY A 8 2.70 -18.37 11.06
C GLY A 8 2.58 -17.07 11.85
N ILE A 9 2.63 -17.07 13.18
CA ILE A 9 2.99 -15.83 13.89
C ILE A 9 4.52 -15.81 13.90
N HIS A 10 5.12 -15.19 12.88
CA HIS A 10 6.49 -14.70 13.01
C HIS A 10 6.45 -13.61 14.08
N TYR A 11 6.60 -14.03 15.33
CA TYR A 11 7.07 -13.16 16.39
C TYR A 11 8.48 -12.75 15.95
N LEU A 12 8.56 -11.67 15.18
CA LEU A 12 9.78 -11.12 14.63
C LEU A 12 10.64 -10.72 15.81
N HIS A 13 11.54 -11.62 16.18
CA HIS A 13 12.70 -11.25 16.96
C HIS A 13 13.41 -10.24 16.06
N LYS A 14 13.27 -8.93 16.36
CA LYS A 14 14.23 -7.94 15.85
C LYS A 14 15.60 -8.59 15.97
N LEU A 15 16.48 -8.41 14.98
CA LEU A 15 17.90 -8.71 15.10
C LEU A 15 18.51 -7.85 16.23
N ASN A 16 18.07 -8.08 17.45
CA ASN A 16 18.65 -7.62 18.69
C ASN A 16 19.63 -8.70 19.10
N ALA A 17 20.63 -8.88 18.24
CA ALA A 17 21.82 -9.52 18.70
C ALA A 17 22.56 -8.44 19.47
N ALA A 18 22.53 -8.50 20.80
CA ALA A 18 23.34 -7.67 21.70
C ALA A 18 24.85 -7.66 21.38
N HIS A 19 25.28 -8.41 20.34
CA HIS A 19 26.63 -8.63 19.88
C HIS A 19 26.85 -8.24 18.39
N VAL A 20 25.85 -7.67 17.69
CA VAL A 20 26.03 -7.19 16.30
C VAL A 20 26.27 -5.67 16.31
N PRO A 21 27.36 -5.18 15.69
CA PRO A 21 27.62 -3.75 15.57
C PRO A 21 26.48 -3.02 14.85
N ALA A 22 26.06 -1.87 15.37
CA ALA A 22 24.99 -1.06 14.77
C ALA A 22 25.29 -0.70 13.30
N ASP A 23 26.55 -0.40 12.98
CA ASP A 23 26.99 -0.08 11.62
C ASP A 23 26.74 -1.24 10.63
N LEU A 24 26.92 -2.48 11.09
CA LEU A 24 26.69 -3.67 10.26
C LEU A 24 25.20 -3.86 9.98
N LEU A 25 24.33 -3.59 10.96
CA LEU A 25 22.88 -3.60 10.76
C LEU A 25 22.45 -2.50 9.80
N GLN A 26 22.99 -1.29 9.93
CA GLN A 26 22.67 -0.18 9.05
C GLN A 26 23.05 -0.48 7.58
N ILE A 27 24.27 -0.96 7.35
CA ILE A 27 24.71 -1.37 5.99
C ILE A 27 23.80 -2.48 5.44
N GLY A 28 23.43 -3.45 6.27
CA GLY A 28 22.50 -4.51 5.90
C GLY A 28 21.13 -3.97 5.46
N GLN A 29 20.55 -3.07 6.28
CA GLN A 29 19.28 -2.41 5.97
C GLN A 29 19.35 -1.65 4.65
N GLU A 30 20.38 -0.82 4.45
CA GLU A 30 20.55 -0.03 3.24
C GLU A 30 20.60 -0.90 1.98
N ARG A 31 21.36 -1.99 2.01
CA ARG A 31 21.45 -2.93 0.87
C ARG A 31 20.14 -3.64 0.59
N VAL A 32 19.40 -4.05 1.61
CA VAL A 32 18.07 -4.68 1.45
C VAL A 32 17.08 -3.69 0.83
N ILE A 33 17.08 -2.45 1.31
CA ILE A 33 16.24 -1.37 0.78
C ILE A 33 16.59 -1.06 -0.67
N GLU A 34 17.88 -0.91 -0.98
CA GLU A 34 18.36 -0.63 -2.33
C GLU A 34 17.97 -1.74 -3.32
N ALA A 35 18.16 -3.00 -2.94
CA ALA A 35 17.75 -4.14 -3.76
C ALA A 35 16.23 -4.15 -3.98
N SER A 36 15.45 -3.88 -2.93
CA SER A 36 13.98 -3.81 -2.98
C SER A 36 13.50 -2.72 -3.95
N LEU A 37 14.06 -1.51 -3.85
CA LEU A 37 13.73 -0.41 -4.75
C LEU A 37 14.22 -0.67 -6.19
N THR A 38 15.36 -1.35 -6.34
CA THR A 38 15.89 -1.72 -7.66
C THR A 38 14.99 -2.71 -8.38
N LEU A 39 14.40 -3.68 -7.67
CA LEU A 39 13.44 -4.61 -8.27
C LEU A 39 12.23 -3.87 -8.88
N ILE A 40 11.68 -2.90 -8.14
CA ILE A 40 10.57 -2.07 -8.61
C ILE A 40 11.03 -1.18 -9.78
N ARG A 41 12.19 -0.53 -9.67
CA ARG A 41 12.75 0.35 -10.71
C ARG A 41 12.93 -0.37 -12.03
N GLU A 42 13.59 -1.53 -12.03
CA GLU A 42 13.88 -2.26 -13.27
C GLU A 42 12.61 -2.83 -13.90
N ARG A 43 11.64 -3.29 -13.09
CA ARG A 43 10.33 -3.69 -13.62
C ARG A 43 9.57 -2.50 -14.20
N ALA A 44 9.49 -1.39 -13.48
CA ALA A 44 8.82 -0.17 -13.95
C ALA A 44 9.42 0.31 -15.28
N LYS A 45 10.76 0.33 -15.38
CA LYS A 45 11.48 0.70 -16.59
C LYS A 45 11.10 -0.18 -17.78
N LEU A 46 11.15 -1.50 -17.60
CA LEU A 46 10.80 -2.45 -18.66
C LEU A 46 9.33 -2.29 -19.10
N LYS A 47 8.40 -2.07 -18.17
CA LYS A 47 6.99 -1.83 -18.51
C LYS A 47 6.79 -0.47 -19.20
N GLY A 48 7.48 0.58 -18.74
CA GLY A 48 7.45 1.90 -19.36
C GLY A 48 7.96 1.86 -20.80
N GLU A 49 9.11 1.22 -21.04
CA GLU A 49 9.67 1.04 -22.39
C GLU A 49 8.71 0.27 -23.31
N LEU A 50 8.09 -0.81 -22.81
CA LEU A 50 7.09 -1.57 -23.57
C LEU A 50 5.89 -0.71 -23.98
N VAL A 51 5.33 0.06 -23.04
CA VAL A 51 4.18 0.94 -23.32
C VAL A 51 4.54 2.04 -24.32
N ARG A 52 5.72 2.65 -24.16
CA ARG A 52 6.22 3.69 -25.08
C ARG A 52 6.48 3.13 -26.48
N ALA A 53 7.02 1.91 -26.59
CA ALA A 53 7.28 1.26 -27.86
C ALA A 53 6.01 0.93 -28.64
N ILE A 54 4.93 0.52 -27.96
CA ILE A 54 3.61 0.30 -28.59
C ILE A 54 2.99 1.64 -29.02
N GLY A 55 3.17 2.69 -28.22
CA GLY A 55 2.69 4.04 -28.52
C GLY A 55 1.17 4.23 -28.34
N GLY A 56 0.74 5.49 -28.41
CA GLY A 56 -0.68 5.88 -28.32
C GLY A 56 -1.25 6.03 -26.90
N ALA A 57 -0.56 5.56 -25.87
CA ALA A 57 -0.98 5.73 -24.47
C ALA A 57 -0.59 7.12 -23.91
N LYS A 58 -1.53 7.81 -23.26
CA LYS A 58 -1.26 9.02 -22.47
C LYS A 58 -1.12 8.73 -20.96
N ALA A 59 -1.73 7.64 -20.53
CA ALA A 59 -1.60 7.06 -19.20
C ALA A 59 -1.75 5.54 -19.36
N SER A 60 -0.97 4.76 -18.61
CA SER A 60 -1.16 3.31 -18.46
C SER A 60 -1.14 2.95 -16.99
N THR A 61 -2.08 2.10 -16.56
CA THR A 61 -2.18 1.66 -15.17
C THR A 61 -1.07 0.66 -14.87
N ALA A 62 -0.34 0.85 -13.77
CA ALA A 62 0.71 -0.05 -13.31
C ALA A 62 0.41 -0.52 -11.89
N LEU A 63 0.19 -1.83 -11.72
CA LEU A 63 -0.02 -2.45 -10.42
C LEU A 63 1.27 -2.41 -9.59
N LEU A 64 1.18 -1.93 -8.36
CA LEU A 64 2.25 -2.01 -7.34
C LEU A 64 1.65 -2.59 -6.07
N GLY A 65 2.07 -3.77 -5.63
CA GLY A 65 1.58 -4.33 -4.37
C GLY A 65 2.42 -3.89 -3.17
N VAL A 66 1.75 -3.63 -2.06
CA VAL A 66 2.37 -3.28 -0.78
C VAL A 66 1.84 -4.23 0.29
N PRO A 67 2.40 -5.45 0.43
CA PRO A 67 1.89 -6.50 1.32
C PRO A 67 2.18 -6.20 2.81
N LEU A 68 1.52 -5.17 3.36
CA LEU A 68 1.70 -4.65 4.71
C LEU A 68 0.41 -4.77 5.52
N GLY A 69 0.42 -5.51 6.64
CA GLY A 69 -0.79 -5.71 7.46
C GLY A 69 -0.61 -5.42 8.94
N HIS A 70 0.57 -4.97 9.37
CA HIS A 70 0.87 -4.85 10.81
C HIS A 70 0.33 -3.57 11.46
N ASN A 71 -0.24 -2.66 10.67
CA ASN A 71 -0.91 -1.46 11.17
C ASN A 71 -2.42 -1.66 11.33
N SER A 72 -2.94 -2.84 10.98
CA SER A 72 -4.30 -3.26 11.29
C SER A 72 -4.54 -3.39 12.80
N SER A 73 -5.70 -2.91 13.26
CA SER A 73 -6.15 -3.01 14.66
C SER A 73 -6.69 -4.40 15.05
N PHE A 74 -7.23 -5.17 14.10
CA PHE A 74 -7.85 -6.47 14.39
C PHE A 74 -7.12 -7.67 13.76
N LEU A 75 -6.99 -7.70 12.42
CA LEU A 75 -6.35 -8.81 11.70
C LEU A 75 -5.36 -8.30 10.65
N GLN A 76 -4.22 -8.98 10.54
CA GLN A 76 -3.14 -8.64 9.61
C GLN A 76 -3.24 -9.39 8.27
N GLY A 77 -4.37 -10.07 8.02
CA GLY A 77 -4.66 -10.81 6.79
C GLY A 77 -4.48 -10.02 5.48
N PRO A 78 -4.73 -8.69 5.42
CA PRO A 78 -4.50 -7.92 4.21
C PRO A 78 -3.09 -8.01 3.64
N ALA A 79 -2.07 -8.33 4.45
CA ALA A 79 -0.69 -8.52 3.96
C ALA A 79 -0.58 -9.60 2.86
N PHE A 80 -1.53 -10.54 2.79
CA PHE A 80 -1.55 -11.62 1.78
C PHE A 80 -2.39 -11.28 0.53
N ALA A 81 -3.00 -10.10 0.47
CA ALA A 81 -3.94 -9.75 -0.58
C ALA A 81 -3.33 -9.55 -1.98
N PRO A 82 -2.16 -8.88 -2.17
CA PRO A 82 -1.69 -8.54 -3.51
C PRO A 82 -1.54 -9.72 -4.49
N PRO A 83 -0.99 -10.89 -4.08
CA PRO A 83 -0.92 -12.05 -4.97
C PRO A 83 -2.30 -12.62 -5.32
N LEU A 84 -3.24 -12.67 -4.37
CA LEU A 84 -4.58 -13.22 -4.57
C LEU A 84 -5.43 -12.33 -5.48
N ILE A 85 -5.28 -11.01 -5.38
CA ILE A 85 -5.95 -10.07 -6.30
C ILE A 85 -5.46 -10.31 -7.74
N ARG A 86 -4.16 -10.52 -7.94
CA ARG A 86 -3.60 -10.84 -9.28
C ARG A 86 -4.12 -12.17 -9.82
N GLU A 87 -4.21 -13.19 -8.98
CA GLU A 87 -4.81 -14.47 -9.36
C GLU A 87 -6.26 -14.29 -9.83
N ALA A 88 -7.05 -13.47 -9.13
CA ALA A 88 -8.42 -13.17 -9.51
C ALA A 88 -8.52 -12.38 -10.83
N ILE A 89 -7.64 -11.40 -11.07
CA ILE A 89 -7.61 -10.62 -12.33
C ILE A 89 -7.40 -11.54 -13.55
N TRP A 90 -6.55 -12.57 -13.42
CA TRP A 90 -6.18 -13.47 -14.52
C TRP A 90 -6.82 -14.87 -14.41
N CYS A 91 -7.92 -14.99 -13.67
CA CYS A 91 -8.62 -16.25 -13.49
C CYS A 91 -9.17 -16.77 -14.83
N GLY A 92 -9.05 -18.09 -15.07
CA GLY A 92 -9.58 -18.71 -16.29
C GLY A 92 -11.10 -18.68 -16.44
N SER A 93 -11.84 -18.30 -15.39
CA SER A 93 -13.29 -18.12 -15.44
C SER A 93 -13.72 -16.77 -16.02
N THR A 94 -12.82 -15.77 -16.04
CA THR A 94 -13.09 -14.44 -16.57
C THR A 94 -12.49 -14.27 -17.97
N ASN A 95 -13.01 -13.31 -18.73
CA ASN A 95 -12.30 -12.82 -19.91
C ASN A 95 -11.35 -11.67 -19.50
N SER A 96 -10.62 -11.11 -20.46
CA SER A 96 -9.68 -10.00 -20.22
C SER A 96 -10.25 -8.62 -20.60
N THR A 97 -11.56 -8.50 -20.83
CA THR A 97 -12.20 -7.24 -21.21
C THR A 97 -12.92 -6.62 -20.02
N THR A 98 -12.61 -5.36 -19.72
CA THR A 98 -13.37 -4.56 -18.76
C THR A 98 -14.81 -4.30 -19.24
N GLU A 99 -15.70 -3.86 -18.36
CA GLU A 99 -17.10 -3.57 -18.71
C GLU A 99 -17.24 -2.52 -19.84
N GLU A 100 -16.35 -1.53 -19.88
CA GLU A 100 -16.31 -0.50 -20.94
C GLU A 100 -15.56 -0.97 -22.22
N GLY A 101 -15.12 -2.22 -22.27
CA GLY A 101 -14.50 -2.82 -23.45
C GLY A 101 -13.00 -2.59 -23.62
N LYS A 102 -12.28 -2.12 -22.60
CA LYS A 102 -10.79 -2.07 -22.63
C LYS A 102 -10.20 -3.46 -22.41
N GLU A 103 -9.18 -3.81 -23.20
CA GLU A 103 -8.46 -5.08 -23.15
C GLU A 103 -7.32 -5.04 -22.11
N LEU A 104 -7.41 -5.84 -21.05
CA LEU A 104 -6.42 -5.90 -19.96
C LEU A 104 -5.10 -6.52 -20.40
N LYS A 105 -5.09 -7.38 -21.44
CA LYS A 105 -3.84 -7.94 -21.99
C LYS A 105 -3.01 -6.89 -22.76
N ASP A 106 -3.57 -5.73 -23.07
CA ASP A 106 -2.84 -4.62 -23.66
C ASP A 106 -2.01 -3.90 -22.57
N PRO A 107 -0.67 -3.85 -22.68
CA PRO A 107 0.18 -3.14 -21.72
C PRO A 107 -0.14 -1.64 -21.60
N ARG A 108 -0.79 -1.05 -22.61
CA ARG A 108 -1.25 0.35 -22.55
C ARG A 108 -2.42 0.54 -21.57
N VAL A 109 -3.15 -0.53 -21.26
CA VAL A 109 -4.28 -0.54 -20.33
C VAL A 109 -3.82 -0.95 -18.95
N LEU A 110 -3.11 -2.07 -18.83
CA LEU A 110 -2.67 -2.60 -17.54
C LEU A 110 -1.27 -3.23 -17.64
N THR A 111 -0.41 -2.84 -16.69
CA THR A 111 0.89 -3.46 -16.43
C THR A 111 1.04 -3.76 -14.94
N ASP A 112 2.07 -4.51 -14.58
CA ASP A 112 2.36 -4.89 -13.20
C ASP A 112 3.85 -4.80 -12.93
N VAL A 113 4.22 -4.03 -11.89
CA VAL A 113 5.60 -3.86 -11.42
C VAL A 113 5.92 -4.76 -10.23
N GLY A 114 4.95 -5.56 -9.77
CA GLY A 114 5.09 -6.52 -8.69
C GLY A 114 4.90 -5.94 -7.31
N ASP A 115 5.47 -6.62 -6.31
CA ASP A 115 5.29 -6.29 -4.90
C ASP A 115 6.57 -5.71 -4.32
N LEU A 116 6.41 -4.71 -3.45
CA LEU A 116 7.46 -4.24 -2.57
C LEU A 116 7.76 -5.35 -1.53
N PRO A 117 9.04 -5.77 -1.34
CA PRO A 117 9.45 -6.74 -0.31
C PRO A 117 9.31 -6.22 1.13
N VAL A 118 8.07 -5.95 1.57
CA VAL A 118 7.76 -5.34 2.87
C VAL A 118 8.23 -6.21 4.03
N GLN A 119 8.07 -7.52 3.94
CA GLN A 119 8.39 -8.43 5.05
C GLN A 119 9.91 -8.53 5.23
N GLU A 120 10.67 -8.54 4.14
CA GLU A 120 12.13 -8.54 4.11
C GLU A 120 12.71 -7.25 4.70
N ILE A 121 12.11 -6.09 4.36
CA ILE A 121 12.49 -4.79 4.92
C ILE A 121 12.21 -4.73 6.43
N ARG A 122 11.08 -5.29 6.89
CA ARG A 122 10.75 -5.33 8.32
C ARG A 122 11.67 -6.28 9.09
N ASP A 123 12.04 -7.42 8.50
CA ASP A 123 12.92 -8.41 9.11
C ASP A 123 14.33 -7.86 9.39
N CYS A 124 14.85 -6.96 8.53
CA CYS A 124 16.13 -6.28 8.79
C CYS A 124 16.04 -5.15 9.85
N GLY A 125 14.88 -4.96 10.49
CA GLY A 125 14.70 -4.09 11.65
C GLY A 125 14.48 -2.61 11.30
N VAL A 126 14.06 -2.32 10.08
CA VAL A 126 13.68 -0.97 9.63
C VAL A 126 12.42 -0.52 10.39
N ASP A 127 12.42 0.71 10.89
CA ASP A 127 11.26 1.30 11.55
C ASP A 127 10.14 1.69 10.55
N ASP A 128 8.95 1.94 11.09
CA ASP A 128 7.77 2.24 10.26
C ASP A 128 7.91 3.55 9.47
N GLU A 129 8.62 4.55 9.99
CA GLU A 129 8.78 5.82 9.30
C GLU A 129 9.61 5.65 8.02
N ARG A 130 10.73 4.93 8.14
CA ARG A 130 11.57 4.56 7.00
C ARG A 130 10.84 3.60 6.06
N LEU A 131 10.06 2.65 6.57
CA LEU A 131 9.22 1.77 5.74
C LEU A 131 8.20 2.57 4.91
N MET A 132 7.48 3.52 5.51
CA MET A 132 6.52 4.37 4.80
C MET A 132 7.22 5.25 3.75
N ASN A 133 8.44 5.72 4.01
CA ASN A 133 9.25 6.42 3.01
C ASN A 133 9.61 5.49 1.84
N ILE A 134 9.98 4.23 2.08
CA ILE A 134 10.28 3.26 1.01
C ILE A 134 9.05 2.98 0.13
N VAL A 135 7.86 2.88 0.74
CA VAL A 135 6.59 2.78 0.00
C VAL A 135 6.39 4.01 -0.89
N SER A 136 6.63 5.21 -0.36
CA SER A 136 6.52 6.47 -1.11
C SER A 136 7.48 6.50 -2.30
N GLU A 137 8.74 6.10 -2.10
CA GLU A 137 9.73 6.05 -3.17
C GLU A 137 9.38 5.01 -4.24
N SER A 138 8.80 3.87 -3.86
CA SER A 138 8.35 2.86 -4.82
C SER A 138 7.22 3.39 -5.72
N VAL A 139 6.29 4.17 -5.17
CA VAL A 139 5.26 4.87 -5.96
C VAL A 139 5.90 5.90 -6.91
N LYS A 140 6.88 6.68 -6.43
CA LYS A 140 7.60 7.65 -7.27
C LYS A 140 8.39 6.98 -8.40
N LEU A 141 8.96 5.79 -8.18
CA LEU A 141 9.65 5.02 -9.21
C LEU A 141 8.68 4.62 -10.34
N VAL A 142 7.46 4.20 -10.01
CA VAL A 142 6.43 3.93 -11.03
C VAL A 142 6.05 5.21 -11.78
N MET A 143 5.82 6.31 -11.06
CA MET A 143 5.46 7.60 -11.69
C MET A 143 6.59 8.25 -12.49
N ALA A 144 7.85 7.86 -12.27
CA ALA A 144 8.98 8.35 -13.05
C ALA A 144 9.02 7.77 -14.47
N GLU A 145 8.39 6.61 -14.68
CA GLU A 145 8.33 5.94 -15.97
C GLU A 145 7.07 6.35 -16.73
N GLU A 146 7.16 7.41 -17.53
CA GLU A 146 6.04 7.84 -18.38
C GLU A 146 5.64 6.74 -19.40
N PRO A 147 4.33 6.45 -19.61
CA PRO A 147 3.15 7.12 -19.07
C PRO A 147 2.50 6.36 -17.89
N LEU A 148 3.27 5.63 -17.08
CA LEU A 148 2.74 4.78 -16.02
C LEU A 148 2.08 5.59 -14.90
N ARG A 149 0.95 5.09 -14.38
CA ARG A 149 0.20 5.62 -13.24
C ARG A 149 0.00 4.50 -12.21
N PRO A 150 0.38 4.71 -10.94
CA PRO A 150 0.32 3.65 -9.94
C PRO A 150 -1.12 3.30 -9.57
N LEU A 151 -1.44 2.01 -9.58
CA LEU A 151 -2.60 1.43 -8.90
C LEU A 151 -2.08 0.50 -7.82
N VAL A 152 -2.22 0.91 -6.57
CA VAL A 152 -1.57 0.23 -5.45
C VAL A 152 -2.47 -0.87 -4.91
N LEU A 153 -1.97 -2.10 -4.88
CA LEU A 153 -2.65 -3.23 -4.28
C LEU A 153 -2.31 -3.30 -2.80
N GLY A 154 -3.36 -3.19 -2.00
CA GLY A 154 -3.30 -3.12 -0.55
C GLY A 154 -2.57 -4.26 0.10
N GLY A 155 -1.92 -3.92 1.20
CA GLY A 155 -2.25 -4.54 2.46
C GLY A 155 -3.32 -3.72 3.18
N ASP A 156 -3.14 -3.40 4.46
CA ASP A 156 -4.08 -2.60 5.25
C ASP A 156 -4.11 -1.11 4.82
N HIS A 157 -5.07 -0.35 5.34
CA HIS A 157 -5.34 1.02 4.90
C HIS A 157 -4.23 2.03 5.28
N SER A 158 -3.24 1.66 6.10
CA SER A 158 -2.13 2.55 6.47
C SER A 158 -1.30 2.97 5.25
N ILE A 159 -1.25 2.15 4.21
CA ILE A 159 -0.46 2.42 3.01
C ILE A 159 -0.99 3.60 2.19
N SER A 160 -2.25 4.01 2.38
CA SER A 160 -2.82 5.16 1.66
C SER A 160 -2.04 6.45 1.97
N TYR A 161 -1.55 6.61 3.20
CA TYR A 161 -0.76 7.78 3.60
C TYR A 161 0.51 7.97 2.75
N PRO A 162 1.48 7.04 2.74
CA PRO A 162 2.69 7.20 1.93
C PRO A 162 2.41 7.26 0.43
N VAL A 163 1.36 6.58 -0.06
CA VAL A 163 0.98 6.60 -1.47
C VAL A 163 0.47 7.99 -1.89
N VAL A 164 -0.48 8.56 -1.15
CA VAL A 164 -1.04 9.89 -1.45
C VAL A 164 0.03 10.97 -1.31
N ARG A 165 0.88 10.88 -0.26
CA ARG A 165 2.05 11.75 -0.10
C ARG A 165 2.94 11.72 -1.34
N ALA A 166 3.34 10.54 -1.80
CA ALA A 166 4.21 10.39 -2.97
C ALA A 166 3.60 10.98 -4.25
N VAL A 167 2.31 10.75 -4.48
CA VAL A 167 1.59 11.29 -5.63
C VAL A 167 1.54 12.82 -5.57
N SER A 168 1.16 13.38 -4.41
CA SER A 168 1.08 14.83 -4.21
C SER A 168 2.45 15.50 -4.40
N GLU A 169 3.50 14.96 -3.79
CA GLU A 169 4.88 15.47 -3.94
C GLU A 169 5.34 15.42 -5.40
N LYS A 170 5.08 14.31 -6.10
CA LYS A 170 5.54 14.13 -7.49
C LYS A 170 4.79 15.02 -8.48
N LEU A 171 3.51 15.32 -8.21
CA LEU A 171 2.70 16.25 -9.01
C LEU A 171 2.90 17.72 -8.62
N GLY A 172 3.57 17.99 -7.49
CA GLY A 172 3.87 19.35 -7.03
C GLY A 172 2.67 20.07 -6.40
N GLY A 173 1.69 19.34 -5.86
CA GLY A 173 0.52 19.95 -5.24
C GLY A 173 -0.50 18.95 -4.67
N PRO A 174 -1.51 19.44 -3.93
CA PRO A 174 -2.53 18.59 -3.34
C PRO A 174 -3.45 17.98 -4.39
N VAL A 175 -4.01 16.81 -4.08
CA VAL A 175 -5.01 16.12 -4.91
C VAL A 175 -6.40 16.19 -4.27
N ASP A 176 -7.45 15.96 -5.06
CA ASP A 176 -8.78 15.67 -4.49
C ASP A 176 -8.90 14.15 -4.35
N VAL A 177 -9.34 13.68 -3.17
CA VAL A 177 -9.42 12.26 -2.83
C VAL A 177 -10.89 11.84 -2.70
N LEU A 178 -11.28 10.86 -3.49
CA LEU A 178 -12.50 10.08 -3.30
C LEU A 178 -12.16 8.86 -2.45
N HIS A 179 -12.74 8.78 -1.26
CA HIS A 179 -12.51 7.72 -0.28
C HIS A 179 -13.79 6.89 -0.09
N LEU A 180 -13.73 5.62 -0.47
CA LEU A 180 -14.83 4.67 -0.35
C LEU A 180 -14.49 3.70 0.78
N ASP A 181 -15.07 3.91 1.96
CA ASP A 181 -14.81 3.07 3.13
C ASP A 181 -16.01 3.14 4.10
N ALA A 182 -16.21 2.09 4.88
CA ALA A 182 -17.14 2.10 6.00
C ALA A 182 -16.63 2.95 7.18
N HIS A 183 -15.33 3.22 7.25
CA HIS A 183 -14.65 3.95 8.32
C HIS A 183 -13.98 5.23 7.78
N PRO A 184 -13.93 6.31 8.58
CA PRO A 184 -13.30 7.55 8.12
C PRO A 184 -11.77 7.54 8.18
N ASP A 185 -11.16 6.60 8.93
CA ASP A 185 -9.71 6.44 9.08
C ASP A 185 -8.95 7.75 9.41
N ILE A 186 -9.56 8.58 10.26
CA ILE A 186 -9.11 9.94 10.59
C ILE A 186 -8.75 10.13 12.07
N TYR A 187 -8.51 9.05 12.81
CA TYR A 187 -8.02 9.16 14.18
C TYR A 187 -6.65 9.84 14.21
N ASP A 188 -6.40 10.67 15.23
CA ASP A 188 -5.07 11.28 15.40
C ASP A 188 -4.00 10.21 15.66
N ALA A 189 -4.15 9.36 16.66
CA ALA A 189 -3.27 8.21 16.87
C ALA A 189 -4.06 7.05 17.49
N PHE A 190 -4.67 6.21 16.65
CA PHE A 190 -5.40 5.04 17.11
C PHE A 190 -4.47 4.06 17.85
N GLU A 191 -4.80 3.75 19.10
CA GLU A 191 -4.00 2.90 20.01
C GLU A 191 -2.52 3.32 20.14
N GLY A 192 -2.24 4.63 20.01
CA GLY A 192 -0.89 5.18 20.06
C GLY A 192 -0.04 4.93 18.82
N ASN A 193 -0.59 4.29 17.77
CA ASN A 193 0.09 4.11 16.49
C ASN A 193 -0.30 5.23 15.50
N LYS A 194 0.64 6.16 15.23
CA LYS A 194 0.46 7.24 14.23
C LYS A 194 0.25 6.72 12.81
N PHE A 195 0.73 5.50 12.53
CA PHE A 195 0.59 4.80 11.25
C PHE A 195 -0.52 3.75 11.25
N SER A 196 -1.39 3.73 12.27
CA SER A 196 -2.56 2.84 12.28
C SER A 196 -3.35 2.99 10.98
N HIS A 197 -3.89 1.87 10.48
CA HIS A 197 -4.78 1.89 9.32
C HIS A 197 -5.97 2.85 9.51
N ALA A 198 -6.43 3.01 10.76
CA ALA A 198 -7.52 3.91 11.15
C ALA A 198 -7.09 5.39 11.32
N SER A 199 -5.83 5.72 11.07
CA SER A 199 -5.28 7.08 11.19
C SER A 199 -4.70 7.61 9.88
N SER A 200 -4.80 6.85 8.78
CA SER A 200 -4.13 7.14 7.52
C SER A 200 -4.57 8.47 6.90
N PHE A 201 -5.86 8.82 6.99
CA PHE A 201 -6.39 10.07 6.46
C PHE A 201 -6.09 11.27 7.35
N ALA A 202 -5.92 11.09 8.67
CA ALA A 202 -5.41 12.17 9.52
C ALA A 202 -4.02 12.62 9.02
N ARG A 203 -3.11 11.66 8.78
CA ARG A 203 -1.77 11.95 8.23
C ARG A 203 -1.81 12.61 6.85
N ILE A 204 -2.74 12.19 5.99
CA ILE A 204 -2.92 12.78 4.66
C ILE A 204 -3.31 14.25 4.75
N MET A 205 -4.27 14.58 5.62
CA MET A 205 -4.78 15.94 5.78
C MET A 205 -3.77 16.85 6.49
N GLU A 206 -3.08 16.35 7.52
CA GLU A 206 -2.03 17.10 8.24
C GLU A 206 -0.87 17.51 7.33
N GLY A 207 -0.46 16.64 6.41
CA GLY A 207 0.60 16.95 5.46
C GLY A 207 0.15 17.82 4.28
N GLY A 208 -1.13 18.20 4.21
CA GLY A 208 -1.65 19.05 3.13
C GLY A 208 -1.63 18.39 1.76
N TYR A 209 -1.61 17.06 1.70
CA TYR A 209 -1.54 16.31 0.43
C TYR A 209 -2.89 16.21 -0.28
N ALA A 210 -3.99 16.43 0.44
CA ALA A 210 -5.34 16.45 -0.10
C ALA A 210 -6.00 17.81 0.11
N ARG A 211 -6.67 18.32 -0.94
CA ARG A 211 -7.48 19.54 -0.88
C ARG A 211 -8.92 19.24 -0.50
N ARG A 212 -9.54 18.27 -1.18
CA ARG A 212 -10.87 17.75 -0.86
C ARG A 212 -10.75 16.28 -0.48
N LEU A 213 -11.39 15.89 0.61
CA LEU A 213 -11.56 14.49 1.01
C LEU A 213 -13.06 14.19 1.01
N LEU A 214 -13.52 13.42 0.04
CA LEU A 214 -14.92 13.01 -0.09
C LEU A 214 -15.04 11.58 0.42
N GLN A 215 -15.59 11.41 1.62
CA GLN A 215 -15.78 10.09 2.23
C GLN A 215 -17.22 9.63 1.99
N HIS A 216 -17.40 8.53 1.28
CA HIS A 216 -18.69 7.86 1.17
C HIS A 216 -18.77 6.75 2.22
N LEU A 217 -19.25 7.11 3.42
CA LEU A 217 -19.47 6.15 4.49
C LEU A 217 -20.74 5.36 4.23
N HIS A 218 -20.60 4.15 3.69
CA HIS A 218 -21.71 3.19 3.66
C HIS A 218 -21.67 2.36 4.94
N THR A 219 -22.10 2.96 6.05
CA THR A 219 -22.35 2.21 7.28
C THR A 219 -23.51 1.27 7.01
N VAL A 220 -23.26 -0.04 6.91
CA VAL A 220 -24.32 -1.02 7.14
C VAL A 220 -24.63 -0.95 8.63
N PHE A 221 -25.51 -0.02 9.01
CA PHE A 221 -26.15 -0.03 10.31
C PHE A 221 -27.01 -1.30 10.33
N LEU A 222 -26.42 -2.41 10.80
CA LEU A 222 -27.24 -3.40 11.47
C LEU A 222 -27.80 -2.65 12.67
N ILE A 223 -29.12 -2.46 12.68
CA ILE A 223 -29.86 -1.84 13.77
C ILE A 223 -29.48 -2.57 15.07
N LEU A 224 -28.51 -2.03 15.79
CA LEU A 224 -28.30 -2.29 17.20
C LEU A 224 -28.93 -1.10 17.94
N SER A 225 -29.65 -1.45 19.00
CA SER A 225 -30.63 -0.69 19.76
C SER A 225 -30.31 0.80 20.01
N PRO A 226 -31.34 1.65 20.21
CA PRO A 226 -31.22 3.11 20.38
C PRO A 226 -30.53 3.58 21.69
N GLU A 227 -29.71 2.77 22.34
CA GLU A 227 -29.14 3.10 23.66
C GLU A 227 -27.70 3.65 23.62
N VAL A 228 -27.04 3.74 22.45
CA VAL A 228 -25.63 4.21 22.37
C VAL A 228 -25.49 5.60 21.73
N CYS A 229 -26.51 6.46 21.89
CA CYS A 229 -26.42 7.89 21.55
C CYS A 229 -26.19 8.73 22.81
N HIS A 230 -25.11 8.50 23.58
CA HIS A 230 -24.63 9.45 24.60
C HIS A 230 -23.17 9.15 25.02
N PHE A 231 -22.21 9.49 24.16
CA PHE A 231 -20.79 9.70 24.51
C PHE A 231 -20.21 10.54 23.37
N GLY A 232 -19.73 11.76 23.51
CA GLY A 232 -19.57 12.67 24.63
C GLY A 232 -18.72 13.81 24.05
N MET A 233 -19.33 14.98 23.85
CA MET A 233 -18.63 16.20 23.47
C MET A 233 -18.26 16.89 24.79
N LEU A 234 -17.04 16.68 25.26
CA LEU A 234 -16.34 17.47 26.28
C LEU A 234 -14.86 17.51 25.89
#